data_AF-A0AAU4A0F2-F1
#
_entry.id   AF-A0AAU4A0F2-F1
#
_cell.length_a   1.000
_cell.length_b   1.000
_cell.length_c   1.000
_cell.angle_alpha   90.00
_cell.angle_beta   90.00
_cell.angle_gamma   90.00
#
_symmetry.space_group_name_H-M   'P 1'
#
loop_
_entity.id
_entity.type
_entity.pdbx_description
1 polymer ?
#
loop_
_entity_poly.entity_id
_entity_poly.type
_entity_poly.pdbx_seq_one_letter_code
_entity_poly.pdbx_strand_id
1 'polypeptide(L)'
;MAVAEADRGDTTVTTGTVTSGAATTGSAGKAVTPGRAAWELGLKRSEFELAVQLGHIRMTVDTGGARRRVAPEETARLRATEGFPDTLRERVRKVGTAAAAELLGVSPGRFTRLARAGCFTPVSFRLNRYRAVVWMYLAAEVEEFAVNQPALLTGRTPEELRGRLAAGEDWRARNWRGRRQALLLRRAEGAWARAAVLAAPLDPVQLAEVVDDPYERAYLDRLRPEPVAVRPDSPAAREVVDRLLSPDDPDEILWCRTSLILALEEARAALGAPRPGEGLRPTAVAARPQGGGRARALLAKWHRREPGGTSGGDGDHSVC
;
A
#
# COMPACT_ATOMS: atom_id res chain seq x y z
N MET A 1 7.84 -88.53 -55.10
CA MET A 1 8.41 -87.22 -54.71
C MET A 1 7.44 -86.62 -53.70
N ALA A 2 7.57 -86.81 -52.37
CA ALA A 2 8.71 -86.51 -51.48
C ALA A 2 8.95 -84.98 -51.46
N VAL A 3 9.00 -84.22 -50.35
CA VAL A 3 9.28 -84.40 -48.91
C VAL A 3 8.73 -83.11 -48.23
N ALA A 4 7.87 -83.14 -47.20
CA ALA A 4 8.11 -83.13 -45.76
C ALA A 4 8.57 -81.80 -45.08
N GLU A 5 7.90 -81.53 -43.95
CA GLU A 5 8.46 -81.21 -42.62
C GLU A 5 8.51 -79.75 -42.10
N ALA A 6 8.39 -79.71 -40.76
CA ALA A 6 8.30 -78.67 -39.73
C ALA A 6 9.39 -77.57 -39.77
N ASP A 7 9.43 -76.50 -38.95
CA ASP A 7 9.40 -76.44 -37.49
C ASP A 7 9.39 -74.95 -37.02
N ARG A 8 9.19 -74.79 -35.71
CA ARG A 8 9.12 -73.59 -34.84
C ARG A 8 10.10 -72.44 -35.12
N GLY A 9 9.66 -71.23 -34.75
CA GLY A 9 10.52 -70.07 -34.52
C GLY A 9 9.85 -69.05 -33.59
N ASP A 10 10.22 -69.10 -32.33
CA ASP A 10 9.97 -68.12 -31.26
C ASP A 10 10.24 -66.68 -31.75
N THR A 11 9.29 -65.75 -31.57
CA THR A 11 9.51 -64.33 -31.85
C THR A 11 9.29 -63.53 -30.59
N THR A 12 10.41 -63.19 -29.97
CA THR A 12 10.52 -62.27 -28.84
C THR A 12 10.03 -60.88 -29.22
N VAL A 13 9.05 -60.37 -28.46
CA VAL A 13 8.59 -58.98 -28.55
C VAL A 13 9.66 -58.07 -27.96
N THR A 14 10.45 -57.44 -28.83
CA THR A 14 11.30 -56.30 -28.49
C THR A 14 10.49 -55.03 -28.63
N THR A 15 10.04 -54.48 -27.51
CA THR A 15 9.38 -53.17 -27.45
C THR A 15 10.40 -52.08 -27.79
N GLY A 16 10.31 -51.52 -29.00
CA GLY A 16 11.06 -50.35 -29.41
C GLY A 16 10.56 -49.10 -28.67
N THR A 17 11.42 -48.56 -27.81
CA THR A 17 11.26 -47.23 -27.21
C THR A 17 11.37 -46.15 -28.29
N VAL A 18 10.24 -45.52 -28.63
CA VAL A 18 10.23 -44.28 -29.39
C VAL A 18 10.56 -43.13 -28.43
N THR A 19 11.79 -42.66 -28.52
CA THR A 19 12.24 -41.39 -27.92
C THR A 19 11.51 -40.25 -28.62
N SER A 20 10.46 -39.73 -27.99
CA SER A 20 9.90 -38.41 -28.32
C SER A 20 10.36 -37.41 -27.27
N GLY A 21 11.05 -36.37 -27.73
CA GLY A 21 11.66 -35.34 -26.91
C GLY A 21 10.63 -34.64 -26.04
N ALA A 22 10.66 -34.95 -24.75
CA ALA A 22 9.96 -34.17 -23.74
C ALA A 22 10.71 -32.85 -23.55
N ALA A 23 10.02 -31.78 -23.96
CA ALA A 23 10.36 -30.40 -23.74
C ALA A 23 10.94 -30.17 -22.34
N THR A 24 12.02 -29.39 -22.31
CA THR A 24 12.61 -28.81 -21.12
C THR A 24 11.53 -28.05 -20.35
N THR A 25 10.90 -28.71 -19.38
CA THR A 25 10.12 -28.03 -18.34
C THR A 25 11.11 -27.20 -17.55
N GLY A 26 11.12 -25.90 -17.85
CA GLY A 26 11.88 -24.91 -17.11
C GLY A 26 11.65 -25.10 -15.62
N SER A 27 12.76 -25.13 -14.87
CA SER A 27 12.75 -25.13 -13.42
C SER A 27 11.89 -23.97 -12.92
N ALA A 28 10.64 -24.24 -12.58
CA ALA A 28 9.78 -23.31 -11.88
C ALA A 28 10.41 -23.12 -10.50
N GLY A 29 11.18 -22.03 -10.36
CA GLY A 29 11.91 -21.75 -9.13
C GLY A 29 10.98 -21.77 -7.92
N LYS A 30 11.50 -22.17 -6.77
CA LYS A 30 10.73 -22.08 -5.53
C LYS A 30 10.56 -20.61 -5.14
N ALA A 31 9.35 -20.19 -4.78
CA ALA A 31 9.09 -18.85 -4.26
C ALA A 31 10.00 -18.53 -3.06
N VAL A 32 10.70 -17.40 -3.10
CA VAL A 32 11.78 -17.08 -2.17
C VAL A 32 11.30 -16.20 -1.01
N THR A 33 12.02 -16.25 0.11
CA THR A 33 11.75 -15.39 1.27
C THR A 33 12.08 -13.92 0.97
N PRO A 34 11.47 -12.96 1.67
CA PRO A 34 11.71 -11.52 1.43
C PRO A 34 13.19 -11.13 1.55
N GLY A 35 13.91 -11.70 2.53
CA GLY A 35 15.34 -11.42 2.73
C GLY A 35 16.19 -11.94 1.57
N ARG A 36 15.88 -13.15 1.06
CA ARG A 36 16.56 -13.69 -0.12
C ARG A 36 16.25 -12.88 -1.37
N ALA A 37 14.98 -12.51 -1.57
CA ALA A 37 14.55 -11.68 -2.69
C ALA A 37 15.24 -10.30 -2.68
N ALA A 38 15.36 -9.65 -1.53
CA ALA A 38 16.05 -8.37 -1.41
C ALA A 38 17.52 -8.47 -1.86
N TRP A 39 18.24 -9.49 -1.37
CA TRP A 39 19.62 -9.75 -1.78
C TRP A 39 19.72 -10.05 -3.28
N GLU A 40 18.84 -10.89 -3.79
CA GLU A 40 18.76 -11.27 -5.20
C GLU A 40 18.43 -10.10 -6.14
N LEU A 41 17.72 -9.11 -5.63
CA LEU A 41 17.37 -7.88 -6.36
C LEU A 41 18.39 -6.75 -6.15
N GLY A 42 19.45 -6.99 -5.36
CA GLY A 42 20.43 -5.96 -5.01
C GLY A 42 19.84 -4.80 -4.19
N LEU A 43 18.75 -5.01 -3.46
CA LEU A 43 18.08 -3.99 -2.67
C LEU A 43 18.46 -4.11 -1.19
N LYS A 44 18.58 -2.96 -0.51
CA LYS A 44 18.58 -2.94 0.95
C LYS A 44 17.22 -3.40 1.46
N ARG A 45 17.19 -3.93 2.68
CA ARG A 45 15.94 -4.38 3.32
C ARG A 45 14.85 -3.30 3.32
N SER A 46 15.20 -2.06 3.66
CA SER A 46 14.28 -0.93 3.69
C SER A 46 13.80 -0.47 2.31
N GLU A 47 14.63 -0.63 1.27
CA GLU A 47 14.26 -0.38 -0.13
C GLU A 47 13.30 -1.45 -0.64
N PHE A 48 13.57 -2.72 -0.32
CA PHE A 48 12.68 -3.84 -0.66
C PHE A 48 11.32 -3.71 0.03
N GLU A 49 11.29 -3.44 1.34
CA GLU A 49 10.04 -3.22 2.09
C GLU A 49 9.24 -2.07 1.48
N LEU A 50 9.91 -0.98 1.07
CA LEU A 50 9.25 0.13 0.41
C LEU A 50 8.76 -0.22 -1.01
N ALA A 51 9.55 -0.97 -1.79
CA ALA A 51 9.16 -1.42 -3.13
C ALA A 51 7.91 -2.30 -3.09
N VAL A 52 7.85 -3.21 -2.10
CA VAL A 52 6.65 -3.99 -1.82
C VAL A 52 5.50 -3.06 -1.42
N GLN A 53 5.73 -2.11 -0.50
CA GLN A 53 4.72 -1.16 -0.02
C GLN A 53 4.14 -0.31 -1.16
N LEU A 54 4.95 0.15 -2.11
CA LEU A 54 4.50 0.94 -3.26
C LEU A 54 3.88 0.08 -4.38
N GLY A 55 4.05 -1.25 -4.31
CA GLY A 55 3.51 -2.19 -5.29
C GLY A 55 4.41 -2.44 -6.49
N HIS A 56 5.67 -2.02 -6.44
CA HIS A 56 6.68 -2.34 -7.45
C HIS A 56 7.11 -3.81 -7.41
N ILE A 57 7.04 -4.44 -6.23
CA ILE A 57 7.30 -5.88 -6.04
C ILE A 57 6.02 -6.55 -5.58
N ARG A 58 5.56 -7.54 -6.35
CA ARG A 58 4.43 -8.37 -5.99
C ARG A 58 4.89 -9.49 -5.07
N MET A 59 4.09 -9.75 -4.03
CA MET A 59 4.31 -10.87 -3.13
C MET A 59 3.13 -11.82 -3.20
N THR A 60 3.41 -13.11 -3.13
CA THR A 60 2.42 -14.18 -2.99
C THR A 60 2.40 -14.68 -1.55
N VAL A 61 1.26 -15.23 -1.13
CA VAL A 61 1.17 -15.97 0.12
C VAL A 61 1.60 -17.41 -0.16
N ASP A 62 2.45 -17.97 0.69
CA ASP A 62 2.87 -19.38 0.62
C ASP A 62 1.65 -20.32 0.70
N THR A 63 1.75 -21.54 0.19
CA THR A 63 0.66 -22.54 0.22
C THR A 63 0.18 -22.90 1.63
N GLY A 64 0.97 -22.56 2.66
CA GLY A 64 0.60 -22.63 4.08
C GLY A 64 0.02 -21.33 4.70
N GLY A 65 -0.37 -20.34 3.88
CA GLY A 65 -1.17 -19.16 4.29
C GLY A 65 -0.47 -18.09 5.12
N ALA A 66 0.63 -18.41 5.81
CA ALA A 66 1.17 -17.52 6.85
C ALA A 66 2.33 -16.61 6.40
N ARG A 67 3.05 -16.95 5.33
CA ARG A 67 4.32 -16.28 5.01
C ARG A 67 4.32 -15.73 3.59
N ARG A 68 4.57 -14.42 3.45
CA ARG A 68 4.72 -13.78 2.15
C ARG A 68 6.04 -14.20 1.48
N ARG A 69 5.98 -14.43 0.18
CA ARG A 69 7.09 -14.86 -0.68
C ARG A 69 7.12 -14.03 -1.96
N VAL A 70 8.26 -14.02 -2.63
CA VAL A 70 8.37 -13.46 -3.99
C VAL A 70 8.49 -14.62 -4.95
N ALA A 71 7.58 -14.66 -5.93
CA ALA A 71 7.61 -15.69 -6.96
C ALA A 71 8.82 -15.48 -7.90
N PRO A 72 9.46 -16.53 -8.42
CA PRO A 72 10.63 -16.38 -9.29
C PRO A 72 10.33 -15.60 -10.58
N GLU A 73 9.08 -15.66 -11.08
CA GLU A 73 8.65 -14.92 -12.25
C GLU A 73 8.67 -13.42 -11.98
N GLU A 74 8.40 -13.01 -10.74
CA GLU A 74 8.48 -11.60 -10.32
C GLU A 74 9.94 -11.12 -10.31
N THR A 75 10.87 -11.91 -9.76
CA THR A 75 12.30 -11.54 -9.79
C THR A 75 12.84 -11.53 -11.21
N ALA A 76 12.45 -12.48 -12.06
CA ALA A 76 12.81 -12.48 -13.47
C ALA A 76 12.28 -11.24 -14.21
N ARG A 77 11.01 -10.86 -14.00
CA ARG A 77 10.42 -9.65 -14.59
C ARG A 77 11.18 -8.39 -14.19
N LEU A 78 11.55 -8.27 -12.92
CA LEU A 78 12.28 -7.10 -12.41
C LEU A 78 13.70 -7.05 -13.00
N ARG A 79 14.41 -8.18 -13.07
CA ARG A 79 15.75 -8.26 -13.69
C ARG A 79 15.74 -7.98 -15.18
N ALA A 80 14.67 -8.31 -15.89
CA ALA A 80 14.50 -8.03 -17.30
C ALA A 80 14.17 -6.55 -17.61
N THR A 81 13.95 -5.72 -16.58
CA THR A 81 13.71 -4.28 -16.78
C THR A 81 15.02 -3.59 -17.13
N GLU A 82 14.99 -2.71 -18.13
CA GLU A 82 16.15 -1.92 -18.52
C GLU A 82 16.67 -1.07 -17.35
N GLY A 83 18.00 -0.98 -17.22
CA GLY A 83 18.66 -0.25 -16.14
C GLY A 83 18.49 -0.88 -14.75
N PHE A 84 18.12 -2.17 -14.67
CA PHE A 84 18.10 -2.91 -13.41
C PHE A 84 19.53 -3.07 -12.82
N PRO A 85 19.72 -2.91 -11.50
CA PRO A 85 18.73 -2.62 -10.44
C PRO A 85 18.46 -1.14 -10.19
N ASP A 86 19.20 -0.23 -10.83
CA ASP A 86 19.23 1.19 -10.46
C ASP A 86 17.91 1.89 -10.76
N THR A 87 17.19 1.52 -11.82
CA THR A 87 15.83 2.04 -12.11
C THR A 87 14.83 1.68 -11.02
N LEU A 88 14.93 0.49 -10.42
CA LEU A 88 14.09 0.10 -9.29
C LEU A 88 14.50 0.83 -8.02
N ARG A 89 15.81 1.02 -7.80
CA ARG A 89 16.33 1.77 -6.64
C ARG A 89 15.88 3.23 -6.68
N GLU A 90 15.88 3.87 -7.84
CA GLU A 90 15.44 5.27 -7.97
C GLU A 90 13.96 5.44 -7.62
N ARG A 91 13.11 4.50 -8.06
CA ARG A 91 11.67 4.48 -7.72
C ARG A 91 11.39 4.37 -6.23
N VAL A 92 12.33 3.84 -5.45
CA VAL A 92 12.21 3.69 -3.98
C VAL A 92 13.21 4.54 -3.20
N ARG A 93 13.91 5.45 -3.88
CA ARG A 93 14.90 6.32 -3.26
C ARG A 93 14.21 7.29 -2.33
N LYS A 94 14.55 7.18 -1.04
CA LYS A 94 14.04 8.07 0.00
C LYS A 94 15.03 9.19 0.27
N VAL A 95 14.51 10.42 0.28
CA VAL A 95 15.26 11.63 0.61
C VAL A 95 14.68 12.31 1.85
N GLY A 96 15.56 12.85 2.69
CA GLY A 96 15.15 13.75 3.78
C GLY A 96 14.96 15.17 3.26
N THR A 97 14.53 16.08 4.14
CA THR A 97 14.25 17.49 3.79
C THR A 97 15.40 18.21 3.09
N ALA A 98 16.65 18.03 3.55
CA ALA A 98 17.80 18.73 2.95
C ALA A 98 18.05 18.26 1.50
N ALA A 99 18.16 16.95 1.29
CA ALA A 99 18.36 16.37 -0.04
C ALA A 99 17.17 16.64 -0.97
N ALA A 100 15.94 16.62 -0.45
CA ALA A 100 14.75 16.96 -1.25
C ALA A 100 14.75 18.45 -1.69
N ALA A 101 15.21 19.36 -0.82
CA ALA A 101 15.35 20.76 -1.18
C ALA A 101 16.43 20.99 -2.25
N GLU A 102 17.53 20.25 -2.16
CA GLU A 102 18.62 20.27 -3.16
C GLU A 102 18.13 19.79 -4.53
N LEU A 103 17.36 18.69 -4.60
CA LEU A 103 16.76 18.19 -5.84
C LEU A 103 15.86 19.23 -6.53
N LEU A 104 15.23 20.11 -5.76
CA LEU A 104 14.38 21.19 -6.27
C LEU A 104 15.12 22.50 -6.54
N GLY A 105 16.39 22.63 -6.14
CA GLY A 105 17.13 23.89 -6.19
C GLY A 105 16.54 24.98 -5.27
N VAL A 106 15.93 24.61 -4.14
CA VAL A 106 15.32 25.54 -3.17
C VAL A 106 15.99 25.47 -1.80
N SER A 107 15.74 26.47 -0.95
CA SER A 107 16.21 26.41 0.44
C SER A 107 15.45 25.35 1.26
N PRO A 108 16.09 24.71 2.26
CA PRO A 108 15.41 23.76 3.15
C PRO A 108 14.17 24.34 3.85
N GLY A 109 14.20 25.63 4.16
CA GLY A 109 13.05 26.35 4.74
C GLY A 109 11.89 26.49 3.77
N ARG A 110 12.15 26.71 2.47
CA ARG A 110 11.09 26.71 1.45
C ARG A 110 10.49 25.32 1.28
N PHE A 111 11.31 24.29 1.14
CA PHE A 111 10.82 22.91 1.05
C PHE A 111 9.94 22.55 2.25
N THR A 112 10.39 22.88 3.46
CA THR A 112 9.63 22.58 4.69
C THR A 112 8.26 23.27 4.70
N ARG A 113 8.17 24.53 4.25
CA ARG A 113 6.89 25.23 4.12
C ARG A 113 5.96 24.54 3.12
N LEU A 114 6.45 24.20 1.94
CA LEU A 114 5.65 23.48 0.93
C LEU A 114 5.18 22.11 1.43
N ALA A 115 6.06 21.37 2.11
CA ALA A 115 5.71 20.07 2.67
C ALA A 115 4.63 20.19 3.78
N ARG A 116 4.76 21.18 4.69
CA ARG A 116 3.74 21.45 5.72
C ARG A 116 2.40 21.90 5.12
N ALA A 117 2.44 22.62 4.01
CA ALA A 117 1.24 23.06 3.30
C ALA A 117 0.57 21.94 2.47
N GLY A 118 1.16 20.74 2.45
CA GLY A 118 0.58 19.55 1.80
C GLY A 118 1.04 19.29 0.38
N CYS A 119 1.96 20.09 -0.18
CA CYS A 119 2.45 19.92 -1.57
C CYS A 119 3.24 18.60 -1.76
N PHE A 120 3.77 18.03 -0.68
CA PHE A 120 4.47 16.76 -0.71
C PHE A 120 3.83 15.79 0.29
N THR A 121 3.69 14.54 -0.12
CA THR A 121 3.25 13.47 0.78
C THR A 121 4.47 12.69 1.26
N PRO A 122 4.74 12.60 2.58
CA PRO A 122 5.81 11.75 3.08
C PRO A 122 5.54 10.27 2.76
N VAL A 123 6.58 9.50 2.50
CA VAL A 123 6.47 8.05 2.24
C VAL A 123 6.78 7.21 3.48
N SER A 124 7.64 7.72 4.35
CA SER A 124 7.97 7.13 5.63
C SER A 124 8.50 8.20 6.56
N PHE A 125 8.76 7.84 7.81
CA PHE A 125 9.46 8.69 8.75
C PHE A 125 10.48 7.88 9.53
N ARG A 126 11.39 8.59 10.19
CA ARG A 126 12.25 8.05 11.23
C ARG A 126 12.14 8.92 12.46
N LEU A 127 12.37 8.35 13.63
CA LEU A 127 12.51 9.13 14.85
C LEU A 127 14.00 9.45 15.06
N ASN A 128 14.32 10.70 15.37
CA ASN A 128 15.67 11.07 15.76
C ASN A 128 15.96 10.63 17.21
N ARG A 129 17.18 10.89 17.72
CA ARG A 129 17.55 10.57 19.11
C ARG A 129 16.67 11.25 20.17
N TYR A 130 16.01 12.34 19.78
CA TYR A 130 15.07 13.12 20.59
C TYR A 130 13.61 12.74 20.35
N ARG A 131 13.35 11.66 19.58
CA ARG A 131 12.01 11.17 19.23
C ARG A 131 11.18 12.13 18.38
N ALA A 132 11.79 13.14 17.79
CA ALA A 132 11.13 13.99 16.80
C ALA A 132 11.01 13.25 15.46
N VAL A 133 9.88 13.44 14.79
CA VAL A 133 9.57 12.84 13.49
C VAL A 133 10.38 13.53 12.40
N VAL A 134 11.22 12.74 11.72
CA VAL A 134 11.94 13.16 10.52
C VAL A 134 11.30 12.50 9.31
N TRP A 135 10.62 13.32 8.52
CA TRP A 135 9.90 12.90 7.33
C TRP A 135 10.84 12.54 6.18
N MET A 136 10.49 11.48 5.45
CA MET A 136 11.18 11.03 4.25
C MET A 136 10.22 11.08 3.07
N TYR A 137 10.71 11.52 1.92
CA TYR A 137 9.96 11.68 0.67
C TYR A 137 10.56 10.80 -0.41
N LEU A 138 9.78 10.45 -1.43
CA LEU A 138 10.32 9.78 -2.62
C LEU A 138 11.00 10.81 -3.50
N ALA A 139 12.24 10.53 -3.92
CA ALA A 139 12.99 11.43 -4.81
C ALA A 139 12.21 11.69 -6.10
N ALA A 140 11.68 10.63 -6.72
CA ALA A 140 10.88 10.71 -7.94
C ALA A 140 9.66 11.64 -7.82
N GLU A 141 8.93 11.60 -6.68
CA GLU A 141 7.77 12.49 -6.48
C GLU A 141 8.18 13.95 -6.25
N VAL A 142 9.36 14.17 -5.67
CA VAL A 142 9.93 15.51 -5.49
C VAL A 142 10.33 16.09 -6.84
N GLU A 143 11.03 15.32 -7.67
CA GLU A 143 11.43 15.74 -9.02
C GLU A 143 10.22 15.95 -9.93
N GLU A 144 9.22 15.06 -9.89
CA GLU A 144 7.96 15.20 -10.62
C GLU A 144 7.22 16.49 -10.23
N PHE A 145 7.22 16.86 -8.94
CA PHE A 145 6.64 18.11 -8.49
C PHE A 145 7.34 19.32 -9.11
N ALA A 146 8.66 19.29 -9.30
CA ALA A 146 9.39 20.38 -9.93
C ALA A 146 8.94 20.62 -11.37
N VAL A 147 8.65 19.54 -12.09
CA VAL A 147 8.15 19.59 -13.47
C VAL A 147 6.70 20.09 -13.50
N ASN A 148 5.85 19.57 -12.60
CA ASN A 148 4.42 19.86 -12.63
C ASN A 148 4.03 21.20 -12.01
N GLN A 149 4.80 21.70 -11.05
CA GLN A 149 4.48 22.90 -10.26
C GLN A 149 5.70 23.83 -10.08
N PRO A 150 6.41 24.22 -11.15
CA PRO A 150 7.63 25.03 -11.06
C PRO A 150 7.38 26.41 -10.42
N ALA A 151 6.18 26.98 -10.60
CA ALA A 151 5.80 28.26 -9.99
C ALA A 151 5.81 28.22 -8.46
N LEU A 152 5.61 27.05 -7.85
CA LEU A 152 5.68 26.89 -6.39
C LEU A 152 7.12 26.77 -5.86
N LEU A 153 8.12 26.61 -6.73
CA LEU A 153 9.53 26.56 -6.35
C LEU A 153 10.17 27.96 -6.27
N THR A 154 9.63 28.94 -6.98
CA THR A 154 10.14 30.31 -7.01
C THR A 154 9.10 31.32 -6.51
N GLY A 155 9.51 32.57 -6.29
CA GLY A 155 8.57 33.65 -5.96
C GLY A 155 7.77 33.47 -4.66
N ARG A 156 6.62 34.14 -4.60
CA ARG A 156 5.74 34.19 -3.42
C ARG A 156 4.88 32.94 -3.33
N THR A 157 4.78 32.34 -2.14
CA THR A 157 3.83 31.26 -1.88
C THR A 157 2.40 31.77 -2.10
N PRO A 158 1.56 31.05 -2.87
CA PRO A 158 0.14 31.37 -3.08
C PRO A 158 -0.61 31.64 -1.78
N GLU A 159 -1.68 32.42 -1.88
CA GLU A 159 -2.43 32.89 -0.71
C GLU A 159 -3.07 31.77 0.09
N GLU A 160 -3.66 30.79 -0.58
CA GLU A 160 -4.24 29.62 0.05
C GLU A 160 -3.22 28.85 0.90
N LEU A 161 -2.06 28.52 0.31
CA LEU A 161 -0.97 27.84 1.03
C LEU A 161 -0.41 28.71 2.16
N ARG A 162 -0.41 30.03 1.99
CA ARG A 162 0.03 30.97 3.03
C ARG A 162 -0.94 31.00 4.20
N GLY A 163 -2.25 30.97 3.93
CA GLY A 163 -3.31 30.89 4.94
C GLY A 163 -3.15 29.64 5.81
N ARG A 164 -3.00 28.47 5.18
CA ARG A 164 -2.75 27.19 5.88
C ARG A 164 -1.51 27.26 6.77
N LEU A 165 -0.41 27.82 6.25
CA LEU A 165 0.83 27.96 7.01
C LEU A 165 0.70 28.95 8.17
N ALA A 166 -0.08 30.03 8.01
CA ALA A 166 -0.34 31.02 9.05
C ALA A 166 -1.22 30.45 10.18
N ALA A 167 -2.14 29.54 9.87
CA ALA A 167 -2.91 28.76 10.84
C ALA A 167 -2.06 27.73 11.61
N GLY A 168 -0.78 27.59 11.25
CA GLY A 168 0.15 26.65 11.91
C GLY A 168 -0.02 25.20 11.48
N GLU A 169 -0.87 24.93 10.48
CA GLU A 169 -1.19 23.57 10.03
C GLU A 169 0.06 22.82 9.54
N ASP A 170 0.06 21.50 9.77
CA ASP A 170 1.07 20.60 9.25
C ASP A 170 0.41 19.36 8.63
N TRP A 171 0.22 19.43 7.32
CA TRP A 171 -0.46 18.41 6.54
C TRP A 171 0.38 17.13 6.34
N ARG A 172 1.65 17.12 6.75
CA ARG A 172 2.55 15.98 6.51
C ARG A 172 2.04 14.71 7.18
N ALA A 173 1.55 14.81 8.42
CA ALA A 173 1.03 13.65 9.17
C ALA A 173 -0.25 13.11 8.52
N ARG A 174 -1.22 13.99 8.23
CA ARG A 174 -2.47 13.67 7.55
C ARG A 174 -2.24 13.03 6.18
N ASN A 175 -1.39 13.64 5.34
CA ASN A 175 -1.09 13.11 4.01
C ASN A 175 -0.38 11.75 4.09
N TRP A 176 0.55 11.59 5.04
CA TRP A 176 1.20 10.30 5.28
C TRP A 176 0.20 9.21 5.70
N ARG A 177 -0.72 9.50 6.63
CA ARG A 177 -1.79 8.57 7.03
C ARG A 177 -2.67 8.20 5.85
N GLY A 178 -3.11 9.19 5.07
CA GLY A 178 -3.91 8.96 3.86
C GLY A 178 -3.19 8.04 2.86
N ARG A 179 -1.91 8.30 2.57
CA ARG A 179 -1.09 7.40 1.74
C ARG A 179 -1.01 6.00 2.33
N ARG A 180 -0.71 5.89 3.63
CA ARG A 180 -0.60 4.60 4.33
C ARG A 180 -1.90 3.80 4.19
N GLN A 181 -3.04 4.43 4.43
CA GLN A 181 -4.37 3.83 4.31
C GLN A 181 -4.65 3.37 2.89
N ALA A 182 -4.36 4.19 1.87
CA ALA A 182 -4.52 3.80 0.47
C ALA A 182 -3.66 2.58 0.09
N LEU A 183 -2.43 2.51 0.60
CA LEU A 183 -1.53 1.37 0.39
C LEU A 183 -2.03 0.10 1.10
N LEU A 184 -2.57 0.22 2.31
CA LEU A 184 -3.17 -0.90 3.05
C LEU A 184 -4.43 -1.42 2.34
N LEU A 185 -5.32 -0.53 1.90
CA LEU A 185 -6.55 -0.90 1.19
C LEU A 185 -6.28 -1.61 -0.13
N ARG A 186 -5.16 -1.31 -0.81
CA ARG A 186 -4.74 -2.07 -2.01
C ARG A 186 -4.36 -3.52 -1.70
N ARG A 187 -4.00 -3.84 -0.46
CA ARG A 187 -3.60 -5.18 -0.01
C ARG A 187 -4.68 -5.92 0.77
N ALA A 188 -5.72 -5.20 1.22
CA ALA A 188 -6.79 -5.79 2.00
C ALA A 188 -7.62 -6.74 1.13
N GLU A 189 -7.69 -8.00 1.54
CA GLU A 189 -8.43 -9.05 0.86
C GLU A 189 -9.79 -9.24 1.52
N GLY A 190 -10.87 -8.92 0.80
CA GLY A 190 -12.24 -9.00 1.30
C GLY A 190 -12.76 -7.72 1.97
N ALA A 191 -14.08 -7.66 2.14
CA ALA A 191 -14.76 -6.47 2.64
C ALA A 191 -14.45 -6.19 4.12
N TRP A 192 -14.36 -7.23 4.96
CA TRP A 192 -13.99 -7.09 6.37
C TRP A 192 -12.55 -6.60 6.58
N ALA A 193 -11.58 -7.08 5.80
CA ALA A 193 -10.21 -6.58 5.87
C ALA A 193 -10.12 -5.10 5.46
N ARG A 194 -10.92 -4.67 4.47
CA ARG A 194 -11.03 -3.26 4.11
C ARG A 194 -11.66 -2.42 5.22
N ALA A 195 -12.73 -2.90 5.84
CA ALA A 195 -13.35 -2.24 6.99
C ALA A 195 -12.36 -2.11 8.16
N ALA A 196 -11.56 -3.14 8.45
CA ALA A 196 -10.53 -3.10 9.49
C ALA A 196 -9.44 -2.04 9.22
N VAL A 197 -9.03 -1.87 7.95
CA VAL A 197 -8.10 -0.79 7.57
C VAL A 197 -8.70 0.61 7.83
N LEU A 198 -10.00 0.79 7.57
CA LEU A 198 -10.70 2.06 7.77
C LEU A 198 -11.03 2.34 9.24
N ALA A 199 -11.20 1.29 10.05
CA ALA A 199 -11.40 1.38 11.49
C ALA A 199 -10.10 1.69 12.25
N ALA A 200 -8.95 1.25 11.72
CA ALA A 200 -7.66 1.31 12.41
C ALA A 200 -7.23 2.71 12.95
N PRO A 201 -7.55 3.84 12.28
CA PRO A 201 -7.22 5.18 12.81
C PRO A 201 -8.15 5.65 13.93
N LEU A 202 -9.36 5.10 14.05
CA LEU A 202 -10.32 5.53 15.07
C LEU A 202 -9.94 5.00 16.44
N ASP A 203 -10.08 5.83 17.47
CA ASP A 203 -9.94 5.37 18.85
C ASP A 203 -11.13 4.47 19.24
N PRO A 204 -11.02 3.67 20.33
CA PRO A 204 -12.06 2.73 20.72
C PRO A 204 -13.44 3.37 21.00
N VAL A 205 -13.49 4.62 21.46
CA VAL A 205 -14.75 5.34 21.72
C VAL A 205 -15.39 5.72 20.39
N GLN A 206 -14.63 6.34 19.49
CA GLN A 206 -15.11 6.66 18.13
C GLN A 206 -15.55 5.42 17.35
N LEU A 207 -14.84 4.30 17.52
CA LEU A 207 -15.20 3.04 16.87
C LEU A 207 -16.52 2.48 17.44
N ALA A 208 -16.73 2.57 18.75
CA ALA A 208 -17.97 2.12 19.40
C ALA A 208 -19.19 2.96 18.99
N GLU A 209 -19.00 4.25 18.66
CA GLU A 209 -20.08 5.09 18.12
C GLU A 209 -20.49 4.73 16.69
N VAL A 210 -19.62 4.06 15.92
CA VAL A 210 -19.90 3.66 14.53
C VAL A 210 -20.31 2.19 14.44
N VAL A 211 -19.83 1.36 15.37
CA VAL A 211 -19.99 -0.09 15.36
C VAL A 211 -20.58 -0.55 16.69
N ASP A 212 -21.92 -0.61 16.75
CA ASP A 212 -22.65 -0.99 17.95
C ASP A 212 -22.35 -2.45 18.36
N ASP A 213 -22.29 -3.37 17.37
CA ASP A 213 -22.09 -4.80 17.61
C ASP A 213 -20.67 -5.08 18.16
N PRO A 214 -20.54 -5.59 19.40
CA PRO A 214 -19.25 -5.93 20.00
C PRO A 214 -18.49 -7.04 19.25
N TYR A 215 -19.18 -7.95 18.56
CA TYR A 215 -18.53 -9.01 17.79
C TYR A 215 -17.91 -8.47 16.50
N GLU A 216 -18.57 -7.53 15.84
CA GLU A 216 -17.99 -6.83 14.70
C GLU A 216 -16.74 -6.05 15.12
N ARG A 217 -16.79 -5.35 16.27
CA ARG A 217 -15.62 -4.65 16.83
C ARG A 217 -14.46 -5.61 17.12
N ALA A 218 -14.72 -6.74 17.76
CA ALA A 218 -13.70 -7.74 18.03
C ALA A 218 -13.12 -8.34 16.72
N TYR A 219 -13.95 -8.53 15.70
CA TYR A 219 -13.49 -9.04 14.42
C TYR A 219 -12.64 -8.02 13.64
N LEU A 220 -13.01 -6.74 13.68
CA LEU A 220 -12.20 -5.65 13.12
C LEU A 220 -10.84 -5.54 13.81
N ASP A 221 -10.80 -5.67 15.14
CA ASP A 221 -9.54 -5.64 15.90
C ASP A 221 -8.63 -6.82 15.53
N ARG A 222 -9.19 -8.02 15.36
CA ARG A 222 -8.43 -9.20 14.87
C ARG A 222 -7.83 -8.99 13.47
N LEU A 223 -8.52 -8.23 12.61
CA LEU A 223 -8.08 -7.93 11.25
C LEU A 223 -7.28 -6.62 11.15
N ARG A 224 -7.01 -5.97 12.29
CA ARG A 224 -6.34 -4.67 12.32
C ARG A 224 -4.97 -4.75 11.65
N PRO A 225 -4.61 -3.79 10.79
CA PRO A 225 -3.28 -3.76 10.18
C PRO A 225 -2.19 -3.66 11.23
N GLU A 226 -1.08 -4.36 10.99
CA GLU A 226 0.11 -4.31 11.85
C GLU A 226 0.56 -2.84 12.10
N PRO A 227 0.92 -2.49 13.34
CA PRO A 227 1.52 -1.21 13.67
C PRO A 227 2.78 -0.90 12.87
N VAL A 228 3.12 0.37 12.76
CA VAL A 228 4.34 0.80 12.06
C VAL A 228 5.54 0.49 12.96
N ALA A 229 6.39 -0.44 12.52
CA ALA A 229 7.63 -0.76 13.23
C ALA A 229 8.62 0.42 13.13
N VAL A 230 9.05 0.95 14.27
CA VAL A 230 10.04 2.03 14.37
C VAL A 230 11.21 1.58 15.24
N ARG A 231 12.42 2.03 14.90
CA ARG A 231 13.64 1.77 15.67
C ARG A 231 14.21 3.08 16.23
N PRO A 232 14.67 3.09 17.50
CA PRO A 232 14.59 2.02 18.49
C PRO A 232 13.15 1.79 18.98
N ASP A 233 12.82 0.53 19.27
CA ASP A 233 11.50 0.14 19.78
C ASP A 233 11.44 0.37 21.30
N SER A 234 10.99 1.56 21.69
CA SER A 234 10.86 1.98 23.09
C SER A 234 9.42 2.44 23.37
N PRO A 235 8.93 2.38 24.62
CA PRO A 235 7.58 2.84 24.95
C PRO A 235 7.27 4.25 24.44
N ALA A 236 8.20 5.19 24.65
CA ALA A 236 8.06 6.56 24.16
C ALA A 236 8.10 6.68 22.62
N ALA A 237 8.78 5.77 21.92
CA ALA A 237 8.74 5.73 20.46
C ALA A 237 7.37 5.22 19.97
N ARG A 238 6.80 4.21 20.63
CA ARG A 238 5.46 3.69 20.34
C ARG A 238 4.39 4.77 20.56
N GLU A 239 4.46 5.51 21.66
CA GLU A 239 3.56 6.64 21.92
C GLU A 239 3.58 7.69 20.80
N VAL A 240 4.75 8.03 20.26
CA VAL A 240 4.86 8.94 19.11
C VAL A 240 4.23 8.34 17.86
N VAL A 241 4.41 7.03 17.63
CA VAL A 241 3.79 6.33 16.49
C VAL A 241 2.28 6.26 16.63
N ASP A 242 1.76 5.97 17.83
CA ASP A 242 0.34 5.88 18.12
C ASP A 242 -0.34 7.23 17.88
N ARG A 243 0.24 8.32 18.42
CA ARG A 243 -0.23 9.69 18.11
C ARG A 243 -0.18 10.01 16.62
N LEU A 244 0.83 9.53 15.91
CA LEU A 244 0.94 9.79 14.47
C LEU A 244 -0.09 8.99 13.65
N LEU A 245 -0.48 7.81 14.12
CA LEU A 245 -1.49 6.97 13.49
C LEU A 245 -2.91 7.45 13.77
N SER A 246 -3.15 8.09 14.92
CA SER A 246 -4.43 8.68 15.27
C SER A 246 -4.64 10.03 14.56
N PRO A 247 -5.82 10.25 13.94
CA PRO A 247 -6.21 11.55 13.42
C PRO A 247 -6.75 12.42 14.56
N ASP A 248 -6.25 13.66 14.65
CA ASP A 248 -6.74 14.67 15.61
C ASP A 248 -7.67 15.70 14.94
N ASP A 249 -7.72 15.70 13.61
CA ASP A 249 -8.50 16.65 12.81
C ASP A 249 -9.95 16.17 12.65
N PRO A 250 -10.97 16.99 13.00
CA PRO A 250 -12.36 16.60 12.93
C PRO A 250 -12.82 16.16 11.53
N ASP A 251 -12.31 16.78 10.47
CA ASP A 251 -12.66 16.39 9.10
C ASP A 251 -12.05 15.04 8.72
N GLU A 252 -10.81 14.77 9.16
CA GLU A 252 -10.17 13.47 8.98
C GLU A 252 -10.92 12.36 9.75
N ILE A 253 -11.34 12.63 10.99
CA ILE A 253 -12.13 11.71 11.81
C ILE A 253 -13.49 11.43 11.14
N LEU A 254 -14.21 12.48 10.73
CA LEU A 254 -15.51 12.36 10.06
C LEU A 254 -15.39 11.55 8.76
N TRP A 255 -14.32 11.77 8.00
CA TRP A 255 -14.02 10.99 6.81
C TRP A 255 -13.80 9.50 7.10
N CYS A 256 -13.01 9.20 8.13
CA CYS A 256 -12.77 7.81 8.57
C CYS A 256 -14.08 7.14 8.98
N ARG A 257 -14.91 7.80 9.79
CA ARG A 257 -16.23 7.29 10.21
C ARG A 257 -17.16 7.02 9.03
N THR A 258 -17.31 8.00 8.13
CA THR A 258 -18.18 7.86 6.95
C THR A 258 -17.70 6.74 6.04
N SER A 259 -16.38 6.64 5.83
CA SER A 259 -15.79 5.57 5.02
C SER A 259 -16.00 4.19 5.64
N LEU A 260 -15.88 4.09 6.97
CA LEU A 260 -16.09 2.86 7.71
C LEU A 260 -17.55 2.38 7.60
N ILE A 261 -18.52 3.27 7.76
CA ILE A 261 -19.95 2.94 7.62
C ILE A 261 -20.22 2.25 6.27
N LEU A 262 -19.76 2.87 5.17
CA LEU A 262 -19.94 2.31 3.82
C LEU A 262 -19.24 0.96 3.65
N ALA A 263 -18.07 0.78 4.28
CA ALA A 263 -17.35 -0.50 4.20
C ALA A 263 -18.00 -1.60 5.04
N LEU A 264 -18.65 -1.25 6.17
CA LEU A 264 -19.40 -2.19 7.00
C LEU A 264 -20.67 -2.66 6.30
N GLU A 265 -21.38 -1.77 5.60
CA GLU A 265 -22.51 -2.16 4.74
C GLU A 265 -22.08 -3.20 3.70
N GLU A 266 -20.97 -2.97 3.01
CA GLU A 266 -20.41 -3.92 2.03
C GLU A 266 -19.99 -5.24 2.70
N ALA A 267 -19.39 -5.17 3.90
CA ALA A 267 -18.93 -6.34 4.63
C ALA A 267 -20.09 -7.22 5.11
N ARG A 268 -21.11 -6.62 5.75
CA ARG A 268 -22.32 -7.28 6.24
C ARG A 268 -23.12 -7.91 5.09
N ALA A 269 -23.17 -7.26 3.94
CA ALA A 269 -23.84 -7.79 2.75
C ALA A 269 -23.12 -9.01 2.14
N ALA A 270 -21.79 -9.08 2.27
CA ALA A 270 -21.00 -10.21 1.75
C ALA A 270 -21.02 -11.42 2.71
N LEU A 271 -20.76 -11.20 3.99
CA LEU A 271 -20.83 -12.22 5.05
C LEU A 271 -20.92 -11.50 6.40
N GLY A 272 -21.84 -11.91 7.27
CA GLY A 272 -21.89 -11.40 8.65
C GLY A 272 -20.55 -11.62 9.38
N ALA A 273 -20.26 -10.81 10.41
CA ALA A 273 -19.06 -11.03 11.23
C ALA A 273 -19.13 -12.42 11.90
N PRO A 274 -18.02 -13.17 11.96
CA PRO A 274 -18.01 -14.47 12.61
C PRO A 274 -18.42 -14.35 14.08
N ARG A 275 -19.50 -15.05 14.46
CA ARG A 275 -19.96 -15.09 15.85
C ARG A 275 -19.33 -16.28 16.60
N PRO A 276 -19.03 -16.15 17.90
CA PRO A 276 -18.60 -17.30 18.69
C PRO A 276 -19.67 -18.41 18.65
N GLY A 277 -19.27 -19.61 18.23
CA GLY A 277 -20.18 -20.77 18.11
C GLY A 277 -20.70 -21.05 16.69
N GLU A 278 -20.61 -20.08 15.78
CA GLU A 278 -20.81 -20.33 14.35
C GLU A 278 -19.49 -20.85 13.78
N GLY A 279 -19.36 -22.18 13.70
CA GLY A 279 -18.18 -22.81 13.12
C GLY A 279 -17.90 -22.22 11.74
N LEU A 280 -16.72 -21.60 11.58
CA LEU A 280 -16.16 -21.22 10.28
C LEU A 280 -16.05 -22.48 9.42
N ARG A 281 -17.11 -22.82 8.68
CA ARG A 281 -16.97 -23.72 7.54
C ARG A 281 -16.09 -22.97 6.53
N PRO A 282 -14.96 -23.53 6.08
CA PRO A 282 -14.20 -22.95 4.98
C PRO A 282 -15.07 -23.08 3.73
N THR A 283 -15.92 -22.10 3.44
CA THR A 283 -16.56 -22.02 2.14
C THR A 283 -15.49 -21.65 1.13
N ALA A 284 -15.18 -22.62 0.27
CA ALA A 284 -14.37 -22.43 -0.91
C ALA A 284 -14.85 -21.20 -1.70
N VAL A 285 -13.87 -20.44 -2.17
CA VAL A 285 -13.98 -19.25 -3.02
C VAL A 285 -15.08 -19.39 -4.08
N ALA A 286 -16.08 -18.52 -4.04
CA ALA A 286 -16.84 -18.12 -5.23
C ALA A 286 -17.61 -16.80 -4.99
N ALA A 287 -17.03 -15.71 -5.51
CA ALA A 287 -17.68 -14.59 -6.22
C ALA A 287 -16.85 -13.33 -5.99
N ARG A 288 -16.23 -12.80 -7.06
CA ARG A 288 -15.67 -11.46 -7.06
C ARG A 288 -16.82 -10.46 -6.89
N PRO A 289 -16.87 -9.64 -5.82
CA PRO A 289 -17.70 -8.45 -5.86
C PRO A 289 -16.96 -7.41 -6.70
N GLN A 290 -17.47 -7.16 -7.91
CA GLN A 290 -17.15 -5.94 -8.66
C GLN A 290 -17.83 -4.76 -7.96
N GLY A 291 -17.27 -4.32 -6.83
CA GLY A 291 -17.91 -3.30 -5.97
C GLY A 291 -16.98 -2.28 -5.32
N GLY A 292 -15.66 -2.47 -5.39
CA GLY A 292 -14.68 -1.59 -4.73
C GLY A 292 -14.52 -0.19 -5.34
N GLY A 293 -15.33 0.18 -6.34
CA GLY A 293 -15.20 1.43 -7.09
C GLY A 293 -15.55 2.67 -6.27
N ARG A 294 -16.56 2.61 -5.39
CA ARG A 294 -17.05 3.80 -4.66
C ARG A 294 -16.11 4.25 -3.55
N ALA A 295 -15.64 3.34 -2.69
CA ALA A 295 -14.65 3.68 -1.66
C ALA A 295 -13.29 4.09 -2.28
N ARG A 296 -12.87 3.44 -3.38
CA ARG A 296 -11.67 3.85 -4.14
C ARG A 296 -11.82 5.21 -4.82
N ALA A 297 -12.97 5.50 -5.41
CA ALA A 297 -13.26 6.80 -6.04
C ALA A 297 -13.32 7.91 -5.00
N LEU A 298 -13.87 7.65 -3.81
CA LEU A 298 -13.87 8.57 -2.69
C LEU A 298 -12.45 8.88 -2.20
N LEU A 299 -11.59 7.87 -2.07
CA LEU A 299 -10.16 8.06 -1.75
C LEU A 299 -9.41 8.86 -2.81
N ALA A 300 -9.62 8.54 -4.10
CA ALA A 300 -9.00 9.28 -5.21
C ALA A 300 -9.51 10.73 -5.30
N LYS A 301 -10.78 10.97 -4.98
CA LYS A 301 -11.40 12.31 -4.93
C LYS A 301 -10.88 13.12 -3.73
N TRP A 302 -10.61 12.48 -2.59
CA TRP A 302 -10.01 13.15 -1.43
C TRP A 302 -8.54 13.48 -1.61
N HIS A 303 -7.73 12.57 -2.18
CA HIS A 303 -6.34 12.87 -2.54
C HIS A 303 -6.21 13.99 -3.59
N ARG A 304 -7.28 14.29 -4.34
CA ARG A 304 -7.34 15.35 -5.34
C ARG A 304 -8.07 16.62 -4.86
N ARG A 305 -8.76 16.57 -3.71
CA ARG A 305 -9.48 17.73 -3.20
C ARG A 305 -8.46 18.65 -2.54
N GLU A 306 -8.01 19.66 -3.28
CA GLU A 306 -7.62 20.93 -2.69
C GLU A 306 -8.86 21.46 -1.94
N PRO A 307 -8.83 21.66 -0.61
CA PRO A 307 -9.91 22.36 0.07
C PRO A 307 -9.76 23.85 -0.22
N GLY A 308 -10.36 24.28 -1.34
CA GLY A 308 -10.33 25.64 -1.86
C GLY A 308 -11.50 25.87 -2.80
N GLY A 309 -12.73 25.68 -2.30
CA GLY A 309 -13.95 25.90 -3.05
C GLY A 309 -14.99 26.61 -2.20
N THR A 310 -14.63 27.76 -1.62
CA THR A 310 -15.64 28.73 -1.20
C THR A 310 -16.19 29.36 -2.47
N SER A 311 -17.41 28.95 -2.81
CA SER A 311 -18.32 29.68 -3.68
C SER A 311 -18.33 31.16 -3.27
N GLY A 312 -17.62 31.98 -4.04
CA GLY A 312 -17.69 33.44 -3.95
C GLY A 312 -19.11 33.89 -4.29
N GLY A 313 -19.61 34.83 -3.50
CA GLY A 313 -21.00 35.24 -3.46
C GLY A 313 -21.54 35.78 -4.78
N ASP A 314 -22.79 35.40 -5.05
CA ASP A 314 -23.70 36.19 -5.85
C ASP A 314 -23.95 37.51 -5.12
N GLY A 315 -23.31 38.56 -5.61
CA GLY A 315 -23.60 39.93 -5.29
C GLY A 315 -23.61 40.72 -6.59
N ASP A 316 -24.73 40.69 -7.32
CA ASP A 316 -25.14 41.84 -8.12
C ASP A 316 -26.60 41.73 -8.56
N HIS A 317 -27.48 42.51 -7.94
CA HIS A 317 -28.68 43.04 -8.59
C HIS A 317 -29.10 44.31 -7.85
N SER A 318 -28.53 45.43 -8.29
CA SER A 318 -29.11 46.76 -8.15
C SER A 318 -28.98 47.48 -9.48
N VAL A 319 -30.00 47.39 -10.33
CA VAL A 319 -30.32 48.40 -11.35
C VAL A 319 -31.84 48.38 -11.63
N CYS A 320 -32.45 49.56 -11.47
CA CYS A 320 -33.82 50.00 -11.79
C CYS A 320 -34.96 49.60 -10.85
#